data_AF-A0A9E2X4H7-F1
#
_entry.id   AF-A0A9E2X4H7-F1
#
_cell.length_a   1.000
_cell.length_b   1.000
_cell.length_c   1.000
_cell.angle_alpha   90.00
_cell.angle_beta   90.00
_cell.angle_gamma   90.00
#
_symmetry.space_group_name_H-M   'P 1'
#
loop_
_entity.id
_entity.type
_entity.pdbx_description
1 polymer ?
#
loop_
_entity_poly.entity_id
_entity_poly.type
_entity_poly.pdbx_seq_one_letter_code
_entity_poly.pdbx_strand_id
1 'polypeptide(L)'
;MPKVLSDSAMAQSHRDGVYFPIPDLSFDEAAFYRSCLEAFERSQGWPRRGAMMFKTHLLFTWVDQLIRTPAILDAVEDILGPNLLAWNTHWFVKEPGDRRYVGWHQDKTYWDLGPDDAHGSRCPTVPSRTARCR
;
A
#
# COMPACT_ATOMS: atom_id res chain seq x y z
N MET A 1 6.55 -15.99 17.45
CA MET A 1 7.32 -14.81 17.92
C MET A 1 7.30 -13.83 16.78
N PRO A 2 7.11 -12.53 17.04
CA PRO A 2 7.11 -11.55 15.97
C PRO A 2 8.48 -11.53 15.28
N LYS A 3 8.47 -11.36 13.96
CA LYS A 3 9.65 -11.36 13.10
C LYS A 3 10.33 -9.99 13.11
N VAL A 4 9.54 -8.91 12.98
CA VAL A 4 10.07 -7.55 12.80
C VAL A 4 9.36 -6.50 13.66
N LEU A 5 8.08 -6.67 14.00
CA LEU A 5 7.35 -5.73 14.84
C LEU A 5 7.53 -6.03 16.32
N SER A 6 7.82 -5.01 17.12
CA SER A 6 7.82 -5.15 18.58
C SER A 6 6.40 -5.35 19.13
N ASP A 7 6.29 -5.91 20.34
CA ASP A 7 4.99 -6.07 21.02
C ASP A 7 4.23 -4.75 21.17
N SER A 8 4.95 -3.64 21.40
CA SER A 8 4.34 -2.32 21.49
C SER A 8 3.83 -1.82 20.13
N ALA A 9 4.54 -2.10 19.04
CA ALA A 9 4.12 -1.78 17.68
C ALA A 9 2.86 -2.57 17.27
N MET A 10 2.82 -3.87 17.57
CA MET A 10 1.62 -4.68 17.35
C MET A 10 0.45 -4.16 18.18
N ALA A 11 0.66 -3.88 19.47
CA ALA A 11 -0.38 -3.34 20.33
C ALA A 11 -0.89 -1.96 19.87
N GLN A 12 -0.01 -1.11 19.33
CA GLN A 12 -0.41 0.16 18.71
C GLN A 12 -1.26 -0.08 17.46
N SER A 13 -0.82 -0.97 16.58
CA SER A 13 -1.57 -1.37 15.39
C SER A 13 -2.97 -1.87 15.74
N HIS A 14 -3.14 -2.68 16.78
CA HIS A 14 -4.48 -3.14 17.17
C HIS A 14 -5.38 -2.05 17.78
N ARG A 15 -4.81 -1.10 18.54
CA ARG A 15 -5.58 -0.03 19.19
C ARG A 15 -6.02 1.03 18.20
N ASP A 16 -5.05 1.55 17.45
CA ASP A 16 -5.25 2.66 16.53
C ASP A 16 -5.81 2.08 15.22
N GLY A 17 -5.23 0.97 14.76
CA GLY A 17 -5.53 0.29 13.49
C GLY A 17 -4.50 0.57 12.38
N VAL A 18 -3.49 1.40 12.67
CA VAL A 18 -2.39 1.69 11.77
C VAL A 18 -1.11 1.62 12.56
N TYR A 19 -0.04 1.25 11.88
CA TYR A 19 1.30 1.44 12.37
C TYR A 19 2.19 1.91 11.23
N PHE A 20 2.92 3.00 11.46
CA PHE A 20 3.88 3.58 10.52
C PHE A 20 4.89 4.44 11.30
N PRO A 21 6.09 4.69 10.76
CA PRO A 21 6.65 4.12 9.52
C PRO A 21 7.19 2.70 9.70
N ILE A 22 7.18 1.93 8.60
CA ILE A 22 7.91 0.66 8.47
C ILE A 22 8.96 0.87 7.37
N PRO A 23 10.27 0.83 7.70
CA PRO A 23 11.32 0.90 6.69
C PRO A 23 11.26 -0.33 5.77
N ASP A 24 11.21 -0.09 4.45
CA ASP A 24 11.18 -1.16 3.43
C ASP A 24 12.16 -0.82 2.32
N LEU A 25 11.89 0.25 1.58
CA LEU A 25 12.73 0.67 0.45
C LEU A 25 13.75 1.75 0.83
N SER A 26 14.95 1.61 0.29
CA SER A 26 15.90 2.72 0.15
C SER A 26 15.40 3.77 -0.85
N PHE A 27 16.04 4.93 -0.87
CA PHE A 27 15.72 5.99 -1.82
C PHE A 27 15.89 5.52 -3.27
N ASP A 28 16.95 4.76 -3.56
CA ASP A 28 17.26 4.28 -4.92
C ASP A 28 16.25 3.21 -5.37
N GLU A 29 15.84 2.32 -4.48
CA GLU A 29 14.79 1.32 -4.78
C GLU A 29 13.44 2.01 -5.02
N ALA A 30 13.07 2.98 -4.19
CA ALA A 30 11.86 3.77 -4.39
C ALA A 30 11.91 4.53 -5.73
N ALA A 31 13.06 5.11 -6.08
CA ALA A 31 13.27 5.77 -7.37
C ALA A 31 13.18 4.78 -8.55
N PHE A 32 13.70 3.57 -8.40
CA PHE A 32 13.61 2.51 -9.39
C PHE A 32 12.15 2.14 -9.69
N TYR A 33 11.34 1.79 -8.67
CA TYR A 33 9.94 1.42 -8.88
C TYR A 33 9.11 2.57 -9.46
N ARG A 34 9.39 3.80 -9.01
CA ARG A 34 8.80 5.00 -9.62
C ARG A 34 9.15 5.12 -11.11
N SER A 35 10.42 4.89 -11.47
CA SER A 35 10.85 4.96 -12.88
C SER A 35 10.15 3.90 -13.75
N CYS A 36 9.90 2.70 -13.22
CA CYS A 36 9.12 1.66 -13.92
C CYS A 36 7.69 2.12 -14.18
N LEU A 37 7.05 2.75 -13.18
CA LEU A 37 5.71 3.30 -13.29
C LEU A 37 5.62 4.36 -14.39
N GLU A 38 6.52 5.33 -14.35
CA GLU A 38 6.55 6.45 -15.31
C GLU A 38 6.92 5.97 -16.72
N ALA A 39 7.82 4.99 -16.84
CA ALA A 39 8.15 4.37 -18.13
C ALA A 39 6.94 3.67 -18.76
N PHE A 40 6.17 2.95 -17.93
CA PHE A 40 4.93 2.36 -18.39
C PHE A 40 3.93 3.41 -18.86
N GLU A 41 3.69 4.48 -18.09
CA GLU A 41 2.76 5.57 -18.49
C GLU A 41 3.18 6.24 -19.80
N ARG A 42 4.48 6.49 -19.98
CA ARG A 42 5.02 7.02 -21.24
C ARG A 42 4.73 6.10 -22.43
N SER A 43 4.84 4.78 -22.25
CA SER A 43 4.56 3.81 -23.33
C SER A 43 3.09 3.77 -23.75
N GLN A 44 2.17 4.12 -22.84
CA GLN A 44 0.73 4.11 -23.11
C GLN A 44 0.21 5.46 -23.62
N GLY A 45 1.03 6.52 -23.56
CA GLY A 45 0.67 7.87 -23.99
C GLY A 45 -0.35 8.59 -23.11
N TRP A 46 -0.83 7.95 -22.04
CA TRP A 46 -1.80 8.52 -21.09
C TRP A 46 -1.55 7.98 -19.67
N PRO A 47 -1.87 8.76 -18.61
CA PRO A 47 -1.91 8.23 -17.25
C PRO A 47 -2.87 7.04 -17.15
N ARG A 48 -2.52 6.02 -16.35
CA ARG A 48 -3.37 4.85 -16.12
C ARG A 48 -4.78 5.28 -15.69
N ARG A 49 -5.80 4.62 -16.26
CA ARG A 49 -7.22 4.81 -15.91
C ARG A 49 -7.92 3.46 -15.83
N GLY A 50 -9.01 3.41 -15.07
CA GLY A 50 -9.87 2.22 -14.97
C GLY A 50 -9.15 1.00 -14.39
N ALA A 51 -9.33 -0.16 -15.00
CA ALA A 51 -8.85 -1.45 -14.49
C ALA A 51 -7.33 -1.50 -14.28
N MET A 52 -6.54 -0.71 -15.02
CA MET A 52 -5.08 -0.64 -14.87
C MET A 52 -4.61 0.06 -13.59
N MET A 53 -5.53 0.58 -12.76
CA MET A 53 -5.21 1.11 -11.44
C MET A 53 -5.18 0.04 -10.35
N PHE A 54 -5.76 -1.13 -10.61
CA PHE A 54 -5.99 -2.18 -9.62
C PHE A 54 -5.31 -3.49 -10.01
N LYS A 55 -4.98 -4.31 -9.02
CA LYS A 55 -4.38 -5.65 -9.18
C LYS A 55 -3.18 -5.68 -10.15
N THR A 56 -2.42 -4.59 -10.22
CA THR A 56 -1.30 -4.41 -11.14
C THR A 56 -0.13 -5.36 -10.87
N HIS A 57 -0.05 -5.98 -9.69
CA HIS A 57 0.87 -7.10 -9.42
C HIS A 57 0.64 -8.30 -10.35
N LEU A 58 -0.58 -8.46 -10.92
CA LEU A 58 -0.86 -9.49 -11.93
C LEU A 58 -0.34 -9.12 -13.32
N LEU A 59 -0.03 -7.84 -13.56
CA LEU A 59 0.37 -7.32 -14.87
C LEU A 59 1.87 -6.98 -14.93
N PHE A 60 2.46 -6.62 -13.80
CA PHE A 60 3.82 -6.11 -13.72
C PHE A 60 4.65 -6.90 -12.74
N THR A 61 5.70 -7.54 -13.25
CA THR A 61 6.66 -8.31 -12.43
C THR A 61 7.35 -7.46 -11.37
N TRP A 62 7.64 -6.19 -11.66
CA TRP A 62 8.24 -5.27 -10.69
C TRP A 62 7.26 -4.89 -9.56
N VAL A 63 5.93 -4.94 -9.79
CA VAL A 63 4.95 -4.77 -8.70
C VAL A 63 4.82 -6.05 -7.89
N ASP A 64 4.80 -7.22 -8.54
CA ASP A 64 4.80 -8.52 -7.84
C ASP A 64 6.03 -8.67 -6.94
N GLN A 65 7.20 -8.22 -7.40
CA GLN A 65 8.42 -8.19 -6.59
C GLN A 65 8.28 -7.24 -5.40
N LEU A 66 7.76 -6.04 -5.60
CA LEU A 66 7.56 -5.06 -4.53
C LEU A 66 6.63 -5.58 -3.43
N ILE A 67 5.49 -6.20 -3.76
CA ILE A 67 4.57 -6.70 -2.73
C ILE A 67 5.10 -7.91 -1.97
N ARG A 68 6.20 -8.53 -2.43
CA ARG A 68 6.85 -9.70 -1.83
C ARG A 68 8.12 -9.35 -1.06
N THR A 69 8.41 -8.07 -0.80
CA THR A 69 9.58 -7.72 0.00
C THR A 69 9.45 -8.28 1.42
N PRO A 70 10.53 -8.84 2.00
CA PRO A 70 10.49 -9.37 3.36
C PRO A 70 10.03 -8.36 4.40
N ALA A 71 10.40 -7.08 4.24
CA ALA A 71 10.00 -6.03 5.19
C ALA A 71 8.47 -5.83 5.21
N ILE A 72 7.79 -5.92 4.07
CA ILE A 72 6.32 -5.89 4.02
C ILE A 72 5.75 -7.21 4.54
N LEU A 73 6.22 -8.36 4.04
CA LEU A 73 5.64 -9.65 4.37
C LEU A 73 5.79 -10.00 5.85
N ASP A 74 6.97 -9.80 6.43
CA ASP A 74 7.22 -10.11 7.84
C ASP A 74 6.43 -9.18 8.76
N ALA A 75 6.30 -7.89 8.43
CA ALA A 75 5.51 -6.96 9.23
C ALA A 75 4.01 -7.25 9.16
N VAL A 76 3.50 -7.65 7.99
CA VAL A 76 2.09 -8.03 7.83
C VAL A 76 1.81 -9.39 8.48
N GLU A 77 2.74 -10.34 8.38
CA GLU A 77 2.64 -11.65 9.03
C GLU A 77 2.57 -11.53 10.55
N ASP A 78 3.31 -10.61 11.15
CA ASP A 78 3.25 -10.33 12.59
C ASP A 78 1.85 -9.89 13.06
N ILE A 79 1.05 -9.28 12.17
CA ILE A 79 -0.31 -8.78 12.48
C ILE A 79 -1.40 -9.78 12.07
N LEU A 80 -1.30 -10.37 10.89
CA LEU A 80 -2.36 -11.19 10.27
C LEU A 80 -2.11 -12.70 10.37
N GLY A 81 -0.89 -13.11 10.73
CA GLY A 81 -0.45 -14.50 10.71
C GLY A 81 0.13 -14.94 9.36
N PRO A 82 0.58 -16.21 9.27
CA PRO A 82 1.46 -16.68 8.19
C PRO A 82 0.78 -16.90 6.84
N ASN A 83 -0.56 -16.93 6.78
CA ASN A 83 -1.30 -17.21 5.57
C ASN A 83 -1.72 -15.91 4.88
N LEU A 84 -0.80 -15.34 4.11
CA LEU A 84 -0.98 -14.04 3.46
C LEU A 84 -1.46 -14.17 2.01
N LEU A 85 -2.45 -13.35 1.64
CA LEU A 85 -2.92 -13.18 0.27
C LEU A 85 -2.91 -11.69 -0.11
N ALA A 86 -2.10 -11.33 -1.11
CA ALA A 86 -2.18 -10.01 -1.73
C ALA A 86 -3.40 -9.95 -2.67
N TRP A 87 -4.56 -9.60 -2.13
CA TRP A 87 -5.82 -9.54 -2.91
C TRP A 87 -5.79 -8.44 -3.98
N ASN A 88 -5.25 -7.28 -3.64
CA ASN A 88 -5.30 -6.08 -4.48
C ASN A 88 -4.00 -5.26 -4.39
N THR A 89 -3.72 -4.49 -5.43
CA THR A 89 -2.78 -3.37 -5.41
C THR A 89 -3.46 -2.16 -6.01
N HIS A 90 -3.19 -0.96 -5.48
CA HIS A 90 -3.81 0.26 -5.95
C HIS A 90 -2.82 1.43 -5.96
N TRP A 91 -2.85 2.23 -7.02
CA TRP A 91 -1.98 3.39 -7.19
C TRP A 91 -2.65 4.68 -6.72
N PHE A 92 -2.10 5.31 -5.69
CA PHE A 92 -2.50 6.66 -5.25
C PHE A 92 -1.54 7.72 -5.81
N VAL A 93 -1.74 8.11 -7.07
CA VAL A 93 -0.90 9.12 -7.76
C VAL A 93 -1.52 10.51 -7.66
N LYS A 94 -0.72 11.50 -7.29
CA LYS A 94 -1.08 12.93 -7.28
C LYS A 94 -0.07 13.70 -8.13
N GLU A 95 -0.53 14.19 -9.27
CA GLU A 95 0.31 15.01 -10.15
C GLU A 95 0.60 16.39 -9.53
N PRO A 96 1.73 17.03 -9.89
CA PRO A 96 2.00 18.40 -9.48
C PRO A 96 0.83 19.33 -9.82
N GLY A 97 0.29 20.00 -8.81
CA GLY A 97 -0.85 20.91 -8.96
C GLY A 97 -2.23 20.24 -8.99
N ASP A 98 -2.31 18.91 -8.82
CA ASP A 98 -3.60 18.21 -8.70
C ASP A 98 -4.39 18.70 -7.47
N ARG A 99 -5.58 19.26 -7.72
CA ARG A 99 -6.48 19.80 -6.68
C ARG A 99 -7.49 18.79 -6.18
N ARG A 100 -7.55 17.58 -6.77
CA ARG A 100 -8.43 16.51 -6.30
C ARG A 100 -8.03 16.14 -4.88
N TYR A 101 -8.98 16.03 -3.97
CA TYR A 101 -8.74 15.60 -2.59
C TYR A 101 -9.45 14.27 -2.32
N VAL A 102 -8.92 13.51 -1.37
CA VAL A 102 -9.57 12.30 -0.85
C VAL A 102 -10.06 12.65 0.55
N GLY A 103 -11.37 12.65 0.75
CA GLY A 103 -11.99 12.95 2.04
C GLY A 103 -11.79 11.83 3.06
N TRP A 104 -12.17 12.09 4.31
CA TRP A 104 -12.21 11.05 5.34
C TRP A 104 -13.23 9.98 4.94
N HIS A 105 -12.78 8.72 4.88
CA HIS A 105 -13.60 7.56 4.53
C HIS A 105 -12.97 6.28 5.09
N GLN A 106 -13.66 5.14 4.94
CA GLN A 106 -13.16 3.81 5.29
C GLN A 106 -13.13 2.94 4.03
N ASP A 107 -11.99 2.30 3.74
CA ASP A 107 -11.83 1.51 2.52
C ASP A 107 -12.77 0.31 2.44
N LYS A 108 -13.15 -0.26 3.60
CA LYS A 108 -14.06 -1.42 3.68
C LYS A 108 -15.39 -1.20 2.95
N THR A 109 -15.89 0.03 2.88
CA THR A 109 -17.17 0.32 2.22
C THR A 109 -17.18 -0.02 0.73
N TYR A 110 -16.01 -0.22 0.12
CA TYR A 110 -15.90 -0.54 -1.29
C TYR A 110 -15.74 -2.04 -1.58
N TRP A 111 -15.48 -2.88 -0.56
CA TRP A 111 -14.84 -4.19 -0.80
C TRP A 111 -15.75 -5.41 -0.61
N ASP A 112 -17.01 -5.25 -0.25
CA ASP A 112 -17.97 -6.36 0.01
C ASP A 112 -17.38 -7.54 0.80
N LEU A 113 -16.48 -7.22 1.74
CA LEU A 113 -15.86 -8.19 2.65
C LEU A 113 -16.70 -8.28 3.91
N GLY A 114 -16.94 -9.52 4.37
CA GLY A 114 -17.62 -9.77 5.63
C GLY A 114 -16.93 -9.13 6.84
N PRO A 115 -17.59 -9.09 8.01
CA PRO A 115 -16.99 -8.62 9.26
C PRO A 115 -15.65 -9.31 9.58
N ASP A 116 -15.56 -10.60 9.28
CA ASP A 116 -14.44 -11.48 9.66
C ASP A 116 -13.43 -11.72 8.52
N ASP A 117 -13.82 -11.46 7.26
CA ASP A 117 -12.92 -11.61 6.10
C ASP A 117 -11.86 -10.49 6.03
N ALA A 118 -12.12 -9.39 6.73
CA ALA A 118 -11.25 -8.23 6.82
C ALA A 118 -10.79 -8.01 8.27
N HIS A 119 -10.28 -9.06 8.93
CA HIS A 119 -9.52 -8.91 10.17
C HIS A 119 -8.35 -7.94 9.90
N GLY A 120 -8.49 -6.70 10.37
CA GLY A 120 -7.51 -5.63 10.15
C GLY A 120 -8.08 -4.27 9.70
N SER A 121 -9.39 -4.11 9.54
CA SER A 121 -9.98 -2.82 9.13
C SER A 121 -10.50 -1.95 10.29
N ARG A 122 -9.74 -1.84 11.39
CA ARG A 122 -9.52 -0.48 11.91
C ARG A 122 -8.33 -0.01 11.11
N CYS A 123 -8.57 0.80 10.08
CA CYS A 123 -7.51 1.58 9.47
C CYS A 123 -7.75 3.01 9.97
N PRO A 124 -6.87 3.61 10.79
CA PRO A 124 -6.71 5.04 10.92
C PRO A 124 -6.59 5.55 9.53
N THR A 125 -7.71 6.05 9.06
CA THR A 125 -7.81 7.38 8.53
C THR A 125 -6.50 8.17 8.61
N VAL A 126 -5.63 7.98 7.62
CA VAL A 126 -4.46 8.82 7.43
C VAL A 126 -4.83 9.84 6.36
N PRO A 127 -4.87 11.15 6.67
CA PRO A 127 -4.90 12.14 5.61
C PRO A 127 -3.61 12.02 4.80
N SER A 128 -3.72 12.03 3.48
CA SER A 128 -2.57 12.29 2.63
C SER A 128 -2.07 13.71 2.90
N ARG A 129 -1.15 13.88 3.85
CA ARG A 129 -0.29 15.07 3.86
C ARG A 129 0.56 14.96 2.60
N THR A 130 0.48 15.97 1.75
CA THR A 130 1.40 16.17 0.62
C THR A 130 2.84 16.06 1.13
N ALA A 131 3.43 14.87 1.00
CA ALA A 131 4.86 14.73 0.93
C ALA A 131 5.25 15.37 -0.41
N ARG A 132 5.68 16.63 -0.35
CA ARG A 132 6.46 17.19 -1.44
C ARG A 132 7.76 16.40 -1.44
N CYS A 133 7.83 15.35 -2.24
CA CYS A 133 9.11 14.89 -2.76
C CYS A 133 9.62 16.03 -3.65
N ARG A 134 10.45 16.88 -3.06
CA ARG A 134 11.39 17.71 -3.83
C ARG A 134 12.56 16.84 -4.25
#